data_AF-A0A377ZMC1-F1
#
_entry.id   AF-A0A377ZMC1-F1
#
_cell.length_a   1.000
_cell.length_b   1.000
_cell.length_c   1.000
_cell.angle_alpha   90.00
_cell.angle_beta   90.00
_cell.angle_gamma   90.00
#
_symmetry.space_group_name_H-M   'P 1'
#
loop_
_entity.id
_entity.type
_entity.pdbx_description
1 polymer ?
#
loop_
_entity_poly.entity_id
_entity_poly.type
_entity_poly.pdbx_seq_one_letter_code
_entity_poly.pdbx_strand_id
1 'polypeptide(L)'
;MRYPLEVFKAIREAVGNTMAVGVRLSATDWVEGGWDCEQSIKFSQQLETLGSDYIFTSPAAVCRRSRRSPLGRDTSCLSPAIFASR
;
A
#
# COMPACT_ATOMS: atom_id res chain seq x y z
N MET A 1 7.45 7.07 -5.39
CA MET A 1 6.27 6.33 -5.88
C MET A 1 6.31 5.95 -7.36
N ARG A 2 7.22 6.50 -8.20
CA ARG A 2 7.27 6.21 -9.66
C ARG A 2 7.36 4.72 -10.01
N TYR A 3 8.40 4.05 -9.51
CA TYR A 3 8.72 2.68 -9.93
C TYR A 3 7.60 1.65 -9.63
N PRO A 4 7.02 1.59 -8.41
CA PRO A 4 5.93 0.65 -8.14
C PRO A 4 4.68 0.87 -9.01
N LEU A 5 4.36 2.12 -9.38
CA LEU A 5 3.22 2.43 -10.26
C LEU A 5 3.47 2.00 -11.70
N GLU A 6 4.70 2.20 -12.20
CA GLU A 6 5.10 1.73 -13.53
C GLU A 6 5.02 0.20 -13.61
N VAL A 7 5.47 -0.50 -12.56
CA VAL A 7 5.36 -1.97 -12.47
C VAL A 7 3.89 -2.40 -12.44
N PHE A 8 3.05 -1.77 -11.63
CA PHE A 8 1.63 -2.08 -11.58
C PHE A 8 0.95 -1.88 -12.94
N LYS A 9 1.25 -0.77 -13.61
CA LYS A 9 0.73 -0.49 -14.96
C LYS A 9 1.15 -1.56 -15.97
N ALA A 10 2.43 -1.93 -15.99
CA ALA A 10 2.93 -2.97 -16.89
C ALA A 10 2.26 -4.34 -16.63
N ILE A 11 2.05 -4.71 -15.36
CA ILE A 11 1.32 -5.93 -15.00
C ILE A 11 -0.12 -5.86 -15.48
N ARG A 12 -0.81 -4.74 -15.24
CA ARG A 12 -2.20 -4.53 -15.67
C ARG A 12 -2.36 -4.63 -17.18
N GLU A 13 -1.44 -4.04 -17.94
CA GLU A 13 -1.40 -4.12 -19.40
C GLU A 13 -1.17 -5.56 -19.89
N ALA A 14 -0.34 -6.34 -19.19
CA ALA A 14 -0.03 -7.73 -19.59
C ALA A 14 -1.17 -8.72 -19.31
N VAL A 15 -1.91 -8.54 -18.21
CA VAL A 15 -2.95 -9.49 -17.76
C VAL A 15 -4.37 -9.08 -18.16
N GLY A 16 -4.54 -7.82 -18.57
CA GLY A 16 -5.84 -7.26 -18.96
C GLY A 16 -6.83 -7.15 -17.80
N ASN A 17 -8.11 -6.98 -18.15
CA ASN A 17 -9.21 -6.75 -17.19
C ASN A 17 -9.89 -8.04 -16.71
N THR A 18 -9.45 -9.21 -17.21
CA THR A 18 -10.06 -10.50 -16.86
C THR A 18 -9.49 -11.11 -15.58
N MET A 19 -8.38 -10.57 -15.07
CA MET A 19 -7.73 -11.07 -13.86
C MET A 19 -7.63 -9.96 -12.81
N ALA A 20 -7.98 -10.29 -11.57
CA ALA A 20 -7.85 -9.37 -10.46
C ALA A 20 -6.36 -9.13 -10.15
N VAL A 21 -5.94 -7.87 -10.15
CA VAL A 21 -4.60 -7.45 -9.74
C VAL A 21 -4.75 -6.48 -8.59
N GLY A 22 -4.06 -6.79 -7.50
CA GLY A 22 -3.98 -5.95 -6.33
C GLY A 22 -2.55 -5.81 -5.85
N VAL A 23 -2.35 -4.91 -4.89
CA VAL A 23 -1.03 -4.63 -4.32
C VAL A 23 -1.03 -4.95 -2.84
N ARG A 24 0.03 -5.63 -2.39
CA ARG A 24 0.31 -5.75 -0.96
C ARG A 24 1.18 -4.59 -0.52
N LEU A 25 0.68 -3.79 0.42
CA LEU A 25 1.34 -2.60 0.94
C LEU A 25 1.68 -2.78 2.43
N SER A 26 2.85 -2.33 2.85
CA SER A 26 3.14 -2.11 4.26
C SER A 26 2.74 -0.69 4.61
N ALA A 27 1.82 -0.54 5.57
CA ALA A 27 1.23 0.74 5.95
C ALA A 27 2.26 1.81 6.35
N THR A 28 3.33 1.40 7.03
CA THR A 28 4.42 2.25 7.50
C THR A 28 5.62 1.37 7.86
N ASP A 29 6.81 1.95 7.87
CA ASP A 29 8.04 1.27 8.30
C ASP A 29 8.35 1.48 9.79
N TRP A 30 7.63 2.38 10.47
CA TRP A 30 7.87 2.79 11.87
C TRP A 30 9.28 3.29 12.19
N VAL A 31 10.02 3.74 11.17
CA VAL A 31 11.35 4.34 11.32
C VAL A 31 11.30 5.79 10.87
N GLU A 32 12.08 6.64 11.53
CA GLU A 32 12.27 8.02 11.11
C GLU A 32 12.85 8.08 9.70
N GLY A 33 12.26 8.91 8.84
CA GLY A 33 12.61 8.98 7.41
C GLY A 33 12.19 7.75 6.59
N GLY A 34 11.45 6.80 7.17
CA GLY A 34 10.88 5.66 6.47
C GLY A 34 9.52 5.95 5.83
N TRP A 35 8.87 4.90 5.35
CA TRP A 35 7.53 5.01 4.79
C TRP A 35 6.47 5.32 5.86
N ASP A 36 5.60 6.29 5.60
CA ASP A 36 4.55 6.74 6.53
C ASP A 36 3.11 6.45 6.02
N CYS A 37 2.13 6.70 6.89
CA CYS A 37 0.72 6.47 6.56
C CYS A 37 0.20 7.39 5.44
N GLU A 38 0.62 8.66 5.38
CA GLU A 38 0.15 9.59 4.35
C GLU A 38 0.65 9.17 2.96
N GLN A 39 1.88 8.67 2.88
CA GLN A 39 2.46 8.10 1.67
C GLN A 39 1.69 6.84 1.23
N SER A 40 1.31 5.97 2.17
CA SER A 40 0.44 4.82 1.89
C SER A 40 -0.91 5.24 1.31
N ILE A 41 -1.54 6.26 1.88
CA ILE A 41 -2.83 6.79 1.38
C ILE A 41 -2.67 7.32 -0.05
N LYS A 42 -1.68 8.19 -0.28
CA LYS A 42 -1.42 8.76 -1.62
C LYS A 42 -1.12 7.67 -2.65
N PHE A 43 -0.33 6.68 -2.27
CA PHE A 43 0.00 5.57 -3.16
C PHE A 43 -1.23 4.72 -3.50
N SER A 44 -2.12 4.50 -2.53
CA SER A 44 -3.36 3.73 -2.72
C SER A 44 -4.33 4.45 -3.67
N GLN A 45 -4.47 5.76 -3.55
CA GLN A 45 -5.27 6.58 -4.48
C GLN A 45 -4.74 6.52 -5.92
N GLN A 46 -3.41 6.52 -6.08
CA GLN A 46 -2.79 6.38 -7.40
C GLN A 46 -3.02 4.99 -7.99
N LEU A 47 -2.96 3.93 -7.17
CA LEU A 47 -3.27 2.57 -7.60
C LEU A 47 -4.75 2.38 -7.98
N GLU A 48 -5.67 2.99 -7.23
CA GLU A 48 -7.10 3.00 -7.56
C GLU A 48 -7.33 3.66 -8.93
N THR A 49 -6.66 4.78 -9.20
CA THR A 49 -6.72 5.46 -10.51
C THR A 49 -6.21 4.58 -11.66
N LEU A 50 -5.26 3.67 -11.37
CA LEU A 50 -4.74 2.71 -12.34
C LEU A 50 -5.59 1.43 -12.47
N GLY A 51 -6.69 1.32 -11.72
CA GLY A 51 -7.58 0.16 -11.75
C GLY A 51 -7.09 -1.00 -10.90
N SER A 52 -6.54 -0.75 -9.71
CA SER A 52 -6.31 -1.81 -8.70
C SER A 52 -7.64 -2.36 -8.21
N ASP A 53 -7.78 -3.69 -8.18
CA ASP A 53 -9.01 -4.36 -7.73
C ASP A 53 -9.08 -4.44 -6.21
N TYR A 54 -7.93 -4.56 -5.55
CA TYR A 54 -7.82 -4.54 -4.10
C TYR A 54 -6.43 -4.06 -3.69
N ILE A 55 -6.33 -3.54 -2.47
CA ILE A 55 -5.04 -3.25 -1.87
C ILE A 55 -5.02 -3.90 -0.49
N PHE A 56 -4.10 -4.83 -0.30
CA PHE A 56 -3.94 -5.56 0.95
C PHE A 56 -2.89 -4.87 1.81
N THR A 57 -3.34 -4.23 2.89
CA THR A 57 -2.44 -3.49 3.78
C THR A 57 -2.08 -4.32 5.00
N SER A 58 -0.78 -4.41 5.28
CA SER A 58 -0.26 -5.07 6.46
C SER A 58 0.35 -4.03 7.42
N PRO A 59 0.20 -4.23 8.75
CA PRO A 59 0.95 -3.46 9.73
C PRO A 59 2.42 -3.88 9.64
N ALA A 60 3.22 -3.06 8.95
CA ALA A 60 4.69 -2.97 8.98
C ALA A 60 5.52 -4.25 9.19
N ALA A 61 6.35 -4.62 8.21
CA ALA A 61 7.35 -5.69 8.41
C ALA A 61 8.62 -5.58 7.56
N VAL A 62 9.02 -4.38 7.11
CA VAL A 62 10.14 -4.26 6.14
C VAL A 62 11.49 -4.04 6.81
N CYS A 63 11.55 -3.38 7.98
CA CYS A 63 12.82 -3.02 8.61
C CYS A 63 13.19 -3.92 9.81
N ARG A 64 14.42 -4.47 9.86
CA ARG A 64 14.90 -5.21 11.06
C ARG A 64 14.91 -4.34 12.33
N ARG A 65 14.99 -3.01 12.19
CA ARG A 65 14.88 -2.05 13.29
C ARG A 65 13.45 -1.78 13.75
N SER A 66 12.41 -2.18 12.98
CA SER A 66 11.02 -2.16 13.45
C SER A 66 10.81 -3.31 14.45
N ARG A 67 11.49 -3.23 15.59
CA ARG A 67 11.46 -4.21 16.66
C ARG A 67 10.20 -3.98 17.48
N ARG A 68 9.15 -4.76 17.16
CA ARG A 68 7.85 -4.82 17.85
C ARG A 68 6.98 -3.60 17.55
N SER A 69 5.71 -3.82 17.18
CA SER A 69 4.69 -2.77 17.14
C SER A 69 4.60 -2.14 18.53
N PRO A 70 4.96 -0.85 18.71
CA PRO A 70 4.71 -0.17 19.97
C PRO A 70 3.23 0.16 19.98
N LEU A 71 2.48 -0.37 20.95
CA LEU A 71 1.09 0.02 21.18
C LEU A 71 1.03 1.56 21.24
N GLY A 72 0.30 2.19 20.31
CA GLY A 72 0.10 3.64 20.30
C GLY A 72 0.74 4.46 19.17
N ARG A 73 1.13 3.86 18.03
CA ARG A 73 1.50 4.63 16.83
C ARG A 73 0.39 4.65 15.78
N ASP A 74 0.40 5.67 14.92
CA ASP A 74 -0.64 6.01 13.96
C ASP A 74 -1.01 4.87 13.00
N THR A 75 -2.20 4.29 13.20
CA THR A 75 -2.79 3.26 12.33
C THR A 75 -3.94 3.81 11.49
N SER A 76 -4.04 5.13 11.30
CA SER A 76 -5.09 5.77 10.51
C SER A 76 -5.21 5.16 9.11
N CYS A 77 -4.07 4.80 8.50
CA CYS A 77 -3.99 4.11 7.22
C CYS A 77 -4.32 2.61 7.26
N LEU A 78 -4.82 2.05 8.36
CA LEU A 78 -5.37 0.68 8.40
C LEU A 78 -6.90 0.66 8.41
N SER A 79 -7.54 1.85 8.37
CA SER A 79 -9.00 1.93 8.33
C SER A 79 -9.56 1.31 7.05
N PRO A 80 -10.61 0.47 7.14
CA PRO A 80 -11.30 -0.09 5.97
C PRO A 80 -11.78 0.97 4.98
N ALA A 81 -12.08 2.19 5.46
CA ALA A 81 -12.55 3.30 4.65
C ALA A 81 -11.54 3.78 3.59
N ILE A 82 -10.25 3.49 3.76
CA ILE A 82 -9.18 3.86 2.82
C ILE A 82 -8.96 2.76 1.76
N PHE A 83 -9.37 1.52 2.06
CA PHE A 83 -8.97 0.31 1.30
C PHE A 83 -10.12 -0.47 0.68
N ALA A 84 -11.37 -0.09 0.96
CA ALA A 84 -12.54 -0.66 0.31
C ALA A 84 -12.79 0.02 -1.05
N SER A 85 -11.93 -0.23 -2.03
CA SER A 85 -12.27 0.06 -3.43
C SER A 85 -13.08 -1.11 -3.99
N ARG A 86 -14.40 -0.91 -4.02
CA ARG A 86 -15.48 -1.78 -4.56
C ARG A 86 -15.91 -3.01 -3.75
#